data_AF-A0A9P1FNS9-F1
#
_entry.id   AF-A0A9P1FNS9-F1
#
_cell.length_a   1.000
_cell.length_b   1.000
_cell.length_c   1.000
_cell.angle_alpha   90.00
_cell.angle_beta   90.00
_cell.angle_gamma   90.00
#
_symmetry.space_group_name_H-M   'P 1'
#
loop_
_entity.id
_entity.type
_entity.pdbx_description
1 polymer ?
#
loop_
_entity_poly.entity_id
_entity_poly.type
_entity_poly.pdbx_seq_one_letter_code
_entity_poly.pdbx_strand_id
1 'polypeptide(L)'
;MDEAAWQSRQLLEIESLSAIYFEEGDFRVDDVARDTLRQAAEDQPPQHSALSLSVRLHRIFGAAVRLAAVLPQGYPGEAVPVVWLEPEIDEANVAAGSMASCLLKIAEDDHLCGRLQDTAQQLGEKGEECMLPLIQEAQELIQSWVDDIAVAGLMADGDRLVAMAASIPGDEDEVEDSPMPAPLWQGRRAGGPVTLGRRAMFSHHIIAPSKRQAIKEWAATE
;
A
#
# COMPACT_ATOMS: atom_id res chain seq x y z
N MET A 1 -28.41 7.38 16.01
CA MET A 1 -28.49 6.02 16.58
C MET A 1 -27.92 6.11 18.00
N ASP A 2 -27.85 5.05 18.80
CA ASP A 2 -27.09 5.13 20.07
C ASP A 2 -25.59 4.95 19.79
N GLU A 3 -24.72 5.61 20.53
CA GLU A 3 -23.27 5.57 20.29
C GLU A 3 -22.71 4.16 20.51
N ALA A 4 -23.19 3.48 21.55
CA ALA A 4 -22.88 2.09 21.84
C ALA A 4 -23.26 1.14 20.67
N ALA A 5 -24.28 1.47 19.88
CA ALA A 5 -24.66 0.68 18.72
C ALA A 5 -23.67 0.82 17.56
N TRP A 6 -23.07 2.00 17.37
CA TRP A 6 -22.00 2.16 16.37
C TRP A 6 -20.72 1.47 16.81
N GLN A 7 -20.31 1.64 18.07
CA GLN A 7 -19.13 0.98 18.64
C GLN A 7 -19.24 -0.56 18.55
N SER A 8 -20.42 -1.11 18.84
CA SER A 8 -20.72 -2.55 18.70
C SER A 8 -20.61 -3.05 17.25
N ARG A 9 -21.11 -2.27 16.27
CA ARG A 9 -21.00 -2.59 14.84
C ARG A 9 -19.56 -2.50 14.32
N GLN A 10 -18.84 -1.46 14.72
CA GLN A 10 -17.42 -1.29 14.40
C GLN A 10 -16.57 -2.45 14.94
N LEU A 11 -16.81 -2.87 16.19
CA LEU A 11 -16.13 -4.03 16.77
C LEU A 11 -16.45 -5.33 16.02
N LEU A 12 -17.73 -5.54 15.66
CA LEU A 12 -18.17 -6.70 14.87
C LEU A 12 -17.47 -6.77 13.49
N GLU A 13 -17.32 -5.63 12.81
CA GLU A 13 -16.62 -5.57 11.52
C GLU A 13 -15.13 -5.87 11.68
N ILE A 14 -14.46 -5.30 12.68
CA ILE A 14 -13.04 -5.58 12.98
C ILE A 14 -12.83 -7.07 13.28
N GLU A 15 -13.68 -7.66 14.12
CA GLU A 15 -13.59 -9.09 14.45
C GLU A 15 -13.85 -9.96 13.21
N SER A 16 -14.83 -9.59 12.37
CA SER A 16 -15.11 -10.26 11.10
C SER A 16 -13.93 -10.18 10.12
N LEU A 17 -13.31 -9.01 9.97
CA LEU A 17 -12.11 -8.82 9.15
C LEU A 17 -10.93 -9.64 9.69
N SER A 18 -10.73 -9.69 11.01
CA SER A 18 -9.66 -10.50 11.61
C SER A 18 -9.86 -12.01 11.40
N ALA A 19 -11.12 -12.46 11.29
CA ALA A 19 -11.44 -13.85 10.98
C ALA A 19 -11.27 -14.19 9.48
N ILE A 20 -11.54 -13.23 8.58
CA ILE A 20 -11.32 -13.37 7.13
C ILE A 20 -9.82 -13.35 6.82
N TYR A 21 -9.08 -12.39 7.38
CA TYR A 21 -7.65 -12.15 7.15
C TYR A 21 -6.79 -12.71 8.30
N PHE A 22 -6.94 -14.00 8.57
CA PHE A 22 -6.34 -14.69 9.72
C PHE A 22 -4.83 -14.98 9.58
N GLU A 23 -4.23 -14.78 8.39
CA GLU A 23 -2.80 -14.99 8.18
C GLU A 23 -1.93 -13.93 8.89
N GLU A 24 -0.75 -14.34 9.35
CA GLU A 24 0.12 -13.49 10.18
C GLU A 24 0.55 -12.21 9.43
N GLY A 25 0.10 -11.07 9.95
CA GLY A 25 0.39 -9.75 9.40
C GLY A 25 -0.44 -9.37 8.17
N ASP A 26 -1.39 -10.18 7.71
CA ASP A 26 -2.34 -9.76 6.67
C ASP A 26 -3.30 -8.72 7.23
N PHE A 27 -3.92 -8.97 8.39
CA PHE A 27 -4.63 -7.96 9.17
C PHE A 27 -3.72 -7.31 10.22
N ARG A 28 -3.83 -5.99 10.38
CA ARG A 28 -3.27 -5.23 11.51
C ARG A 28 -4.32 -4.25 12.00
N VAL A 29 -4.47 -4.13 13.31
CA VAL A 29 -5.33 -3.14 13.97
C VAL A 29 -4.58 -2.60 15.18
N ASP A 30 -4.85 -1.35 15.57
CA ASP A 30 -4.40 -0.85 16.87
C ASP A 30 -5.12 -1.63 17.99
N ASP A 31 -4.40 -2.58 18.60
CA ASP A 31 -4.90 -3.40 19.72
C ASP A 31 -5.36 -2.54 20.90
N VAL A 32 -4.72 -1.39 21.16
CA VAL A 32 -5.09 -0.50 22.28
C VAL A 32 -6.42 0.18 21.99
N ALA A 33 -6.62 0.68 20.77
CA ALA A 33 -7.89 1.26 20.35
C ALA A 33 -9.01 0.21 20.29
N ARG A 34 -8.72 -1.01 19.81
CA ARG A 34 -9.70 -2.13 19.79
C ARG A 34 -10.10 -2.56 21.19
N ASP A 35 -9.14 -2.72 22.10
CA ASP A 35 -9.45 -3.16 23.47
C ASP A 35 -10.17 -2.06 24.26
N THR A 36 -9.91 -0.77 23.94
CA THR A 36 -10.69 0.38 24.42
C THR A 36 -12.13 0.34 23.89
N LEU A 37 -12.34 0.05 22.59
CA LEU A 37 -13.67 -0.14 21.99
C LEU A 37 -14.43 -1.33 22.60
N ARG A 38 -13.75 -2.43 22.95
CA ARG A 38 -14.38 -3.56 23.64
C ARG A 38 -14.85 -3.17 25.05
N GLN A 39 -14.03 -2.43 25.81
CA GLN A 39 -14.44 -1.89 27.12
C GLN A 39 -15.58 -0.86 27.00
N ALA A 40 -15.60 -0.08 25.92
CA ALA A 40 -16.67 0.88 25.60
C ALA A 40 -18.04 0.22 25.48
N ALA A 41 -18.09 -0.90 24.77
CA ALA A 41 -19.31 -1.65 24.51
C ALA A 41 -19.90 -2.34 25.76
N GLU A 42 -19.11 -2.51 26.84
CA GLU A 42 -19.51 -3.30 28.01
C GLU A 42 -20.15 -2.48 29.14
N ASP A 43 -19.60 -1.33 29.58
CA ASP A 43 -20.11 -0.66 30.80
C ASP A 43 -19.87 0.87 30.97
N GLN A 44 -19.19 1.57 30.05
CA GLN A 44 -19.00 3.04 30.11
C GLN A 44 -18.91 3.63 28.70
N PRO A 45 -19.39 4.87 28.44
CA PRO A 45 -19.13 5.58 27.18
C PRO A 45 -17.73 6.23 27.21
N PRO A 46 -16.72 5.72 26.49
CA PRO A 46 -15.40 6.33 26.46
C PRO A 46 -15.28 7.18 25.20
N GLN A 47 -14.59 8.30 25.34
CA GLN A 47 -14.00 8.99 24.20
C GLN A 47 -12.86 8.10 23.67
N HIS A 48 -13.21 7.16 22.80
CA HIS A 48 -12.25 6.32 22.09
C HIS A 48 -11.67 7.15 20.93
N SER A 49 -10.35 7.12 20.77
CA SER A 49 -9.69 7.72 19.62
C SER A 49 -10.00 6.95 18.34
N ALA A 50 -9.88 7.62 17.19
CA ALA A 50 -10.08 7.00 15.89
C ALA A 50 -9.21 5.73 15.73
N LEU A 51 -9.82 4.62 15.31
CA LEU A 51 -9.16 3.33 15.24
C LEU A 51 -8.42 3.17 13.91
N SER A 52 -7.11 2.93 13.96
CA SER A 52 -6.33 2.59 12.77
C SER A 52 -6.30 1.08 12.52
N LEU A 53 -6.47 0.69 11.26
CA LEU A 53 -6.27 -0.67 10.78
C LEU A 53 -5.58 -0.69 9.42
N SER A 54 -4.98 -1.82 9.03
CA SER A 54 -4.53 -2.04 7.66
C SER A 54 -4.60 -3.51 7.25
N VAL A 55 -5.07 -3.74 6.01
CA VAL A 55 -5.25 -5.07 5.42
C VAL A 55 -4.32 -5.23 4.22
N ARG A 56 -3.56 -6.32 4.17
CA ARG A 56 -2.74 -6.68 3.01
C ARG A 56 -3.66 -7.11 1.86
N LEU A 57 -3.57 -6.41 0.72
CA LEU A 57 -4.47 -6.61 -0.42
C LEU A 57 -3.93 -7.63 -1.41
N HIS A 58 -2.67 -7.45 -1.81
CA HIS A 58 -2.04 -8.23 -2.86
C HIS A 58 -0.50 -8.23 -2.72
N ARG A 59 0.15 -9.28 -3.23
CA ARG A 59 1.62 -9.38 -3.34
C ARG A 59 2.03 -9.28 -4.81
N ILE A 60 2.60 -8.14 -5.18
CA ILE A 60 3.02 -7.81 -6.55
C ILE A 60 4.54 -7.91 -6.59
N PHE A 61 5.04 -8.85 -7.40
CA PHE A 61 6.48 -9.10 -7.59
C PHE A 61 7.28 -9.24 -6.27
N GLY A 62 6.70 -9.90 -5.26
CA GLY A 62 7.35 -10.22 -3.99
C GLY A 62 7.20 -9.17 -2.87
N ALA A 63 6.75 -7.96 -3.18
CA ALA A 63 6.39 -6.94 -2.19
C ALA A 63 4.87 -6.71 -2.17
N ALA A 64 4.31 -6.13 -1.10
CA ALA A 64 2.86 -6.09 -0.91
C ALA A 64 2.30 -4.66 -0.90
N VAL A 65 1.00 -4.53 -1.17
CA VAL A 65 0.23 -3.30 -0.94
C VAL A 65 -0.78 -3.55 0.17
N ARG A 66 -0.92 -2.60 1.07
CA ARG A 66 -1.92 -2.61 2.14
C ARG A 66 -2.95 -1.50 1.89
N LEU A 67 -4.22 -1.77 2.15
CA LEU A 67 -5.20 -0.73 2.43
C LEU A 67 -5.01 -0.34 3.89
N ALA A 68 -4.63 0.90 4.16
CA ALA A 68 -4.67 1.49 5.49
C ALA A 68 -5.96 2.31 5.64
N ALA A 69 -6.53 2.28 6.84
CA ALA A 69 -7.74 2.99 7.17
C ALA A 69 -7.68 3.58 8.59
N VAL A 70 -8.36 4.70 8.77
CA VAL A 70 -8.70 5.26 10.09
C VAL A 70 -10.21 5.34 10.16
N LEU A 71 -10.78 4.65 11.14
CA LEU A 71 -12.20 4.67 11.45
C LEU A 71 -12.45 5.74 12.52
N PRO A 72 -13.05 6.90 12.17
CA PRO A 72 -13.35 7.96 13.14
C PRO A 72 -14.44 7.53 14.15
N GLN A 73 -14.55 8.27 15.26
CA GLN A 73 -15.69 8.14 16.18
C GLN A 73 -17.00 8.39 15.41
N GLY A 74 -18.02 7.57 15.67
CA GLY A 74 -19.29 7.63 14.95
C GLY A 74 -19.35 6.82 13.65
N TYR A 75 -18.23 6.23 13.19
CA TYR A 75 -18.27 5.20 12.15
C TYR A 75 -19.07 3.97 12.63
N PRO A 76 -19.93 3.33 11.80
CA PRO A 76 -20.21 3.61 10.38
C PRO A 76 -21.39 4.58 10.14
N GLY A 77 -21.93 5.24 11.17
CA GLY A 77 -23.20 5.97 11.07
C GLY A 77 -23.12 7.47 10.78
N GLU A 78 -22.22 8.19 11.45
CA GLU A 78 -22.11 9.66 11.36
C GLU A 78 -20.83 10.12 10.65
N ALA A 79 -19.84 9.23 10.53
CA ALA A 79 -18.53 9.54 9.98
C ALA A 79 -18.03 8.44 9.04
N VAL A 80 -17.26 8.87 8.03
CA VAL A 80 -16.73 8.06 6.92
C VAL A 80 -15.28 7.68 7.20
N PRO A 81 -14.81 6.46 6.87
CA PRO A 81 -13.43 6.10 7.11
C PRO A 81 -12.51 6.82 6.12
N VAL A 82 -11.34 7.24 6.62
CA VAL A 82 -10.28 7.82 5.80
C VAL A 82 -9.36 6.69 5.36
N VAL A 83 -9.19 6.50 4.06
CA VAL A 83 -8.48 5.34 3.48
C VAL A 83 -7.34 5.74 2.55
N TRP A 84 -6.27 4.96 2.53
CA TRP A 84 -5.14 5.15 1.61
C TRP A 84 -4.38 3.84 1.38
N LEU A 85 -3.56 3.80 0.33
CA LEU A 85 -2.70 2.64 0.03
C LEU A 85 -1.30 2.85 0.63
N GLU A 86 -0.74 1.81 1.24
CA GLU A 86 0.63 1.80 1.76
C GLU A 86 1.45 0.64 1.14
N PRO A 87 2.68 0.92 0.66
CA PRO A 87 3.57 -0.12 0.16
C PRO A 87 4.27 -0.82 1.33
N GLU A 88 4.13 -2.14 1.42
CA GLU A 88 4.84 -3.00 2.36
C GLU A 88 6.11 -3.54 1.69
N ILE A 89 7.20 -2.81 1.90
CA ILE A 89 8.54 -3.13 1.38
C ILE A 89 9.30 -3.93 2.45
N ASP A 90 9.39 -5.24 2.27
CA ASP A 90 10.29 -6.10 3.05
C ASP A 90 11.76 -5.72 2.82
N GLU A 91 12.62 -5.81 3.84
CA GLU A 91 14.06 -5.54 3.73
C GLU A 91 14.73 -6.41 2.66
N ALA A 92 14.24 -7.63 2.46
CA ALA A 92 14.68 -8.52 1.38
C ALA A 92 14.44 -7.94 -0.03
N ASN A 93 13.38 -7.14 -0.21
CA ASN A 93 12.98 -6.56 -1.49
C ASN A 93 13.67 -5.22 -1.81
N VAL A 94 14.21 -4.51 -0.80
CA VAL A 94 14.93 -3.23 -1.00
C VAL A 94 16.13 -3.40 -1.94
N ALA A 95 16.80 -4.57 -1.90
CA ALA A 95 17.90 -4.90 -2.79
C ALA A 95 17.52 -5.02 -4.27
N ALA A 96 16.23 -5.18 -4.60
CA ALA A 96 15.75 -5.38 -5.97
C ALA A 96 15.52 -4.09 -6.77
N GLY A 97 15.68 -2.90 -6.15
CA GLY A 97 15.86 -1.59 -6.81
C GLY A 97 14.71 -1.05 -7.67
N SER A 98 14.39 -1.73 -8.78
CA SER A 98 13.39 -1.31 -9.75
C SER A 98 11.94 -1.52 -9.27
N MET A 99 11.68 -2.57 -8.49
CA MET A 99 10.29 -2.99 -8.18
C MET A 99 9.65 -2.16 -7.06
N ALA A 100 10.46 -1.71 -6.09
CA ALA A 100 10.00 -0.78 -5.05
C ALA A 100 9.46 0.54 -5.64
N SER A 101 10.01 0.99 -6.78
CA SER A 101 9.52 2.19 -7.47
C SER A 101 8.11 2.01 -8.04
N CYS A 102 7.71 0.81 -8.47
CA CYS A 102 6.35 0.57 -8.94
C CYS A 102 5.34 0.62 -7.80
N LEU A 103 5.64 0.03 -6.64
CA LEU A 103 4.72 0.09 -5.49
C LEU A 103 4.58 1.48 -4.88
N LEU A 104 5.66 2.28 -4.89
CA LEU A 104 5.57 3.69 -4.49
C LEU A 104 4.60 4.46 -5.41
N LYS A 105 4.62 4.20 -6.72
CA LYS A 105 3.67 4.81 -7.66
C LYS A 105 2.21 4.45 -7.36
N ILE A 106 1.89 3.22 -6.92
CA ILE A 106 0.51 2.85 -6.52
C ILE A 106 0.03 3.73 -5.36
N ALA A 107 0.86 3.90 -4.33
CA ALA A 107 0.52 4.66 -3.13
C ALA A 107 0.52 6.19 -3.34
N GLU A 108 1.20 6.65 -4.39
CA GLU A 108 1.25 8.04 -4.85
C GLU A 108 0.25 8.33 -5.98
N ASP A 109 -0.55 7.35 -6.41
CA ASP A 109 -1.58 7.52 -7.44
C ASP A 109 -2.83 8.17 -6.84
N ASP A 110 -2.93 9.49 -7.04
CA ASP A 110 -4.05 10.31 -6.58
C ASP A 110 -5.40 9.86 -7.17
N HIS A 111 -5.44 9.21 -8.34
CA HIS A 111 -6.68 8.72 -8.94
C HIS A 111 -7.17 7.44 -8.26
N LEU A 112 -6.25 6.49 -8.00
CA LEU A 112 -6.55 5.30 -7.19
C LEU A 112 -7.00 5.66 -5.78
N CYS A 113 -6.24 6.51 -5.08
CA CYS A 113 -6.58 6.93 -3.72
C CYS A 113 -7.89 7.72 -3.69
N GLY A 114 -8.10 8.62 -4.65
CA GLY A 114 -9.35 9.38 -4.79
C GLY A 114 -10.56 8.48 -4.99
N ARG A 115 -10.52 7.52 -5.92
CA ARG A 115 -11.62 6.57 -6.14
C ARG A 115 -11.93 5.72 -4.90
N LEU A 116 -10.91 5.31 -4.15
CA LEU A 116 -11.13 4.58 -2.89
C LEU A 116 -11.81 5.44 -1.83
N GLN A 117 -11.44 6.72 -1.70
CA GLN A 117 -12.08 7.64 -0.77
C GLN A 117 -13.50 8.02 -1.21
N ASP A 118 -13.75 8.17 -2.52
CA ASP A 118 -15.09 8.37 -3.09
C ASP A 118 -16.00 7.17 -2.82
N THR A 119 -15.51 5.93 -3.02
CA THR A 119 -16.26 4.71 -2.67
C THR A 119 -16.49 4.62 -1.17
N ALA A 120 -15.53 5.02 -0.33
CA ALA A 120 -15.69 5.03 1.12
C ALA A 120 -16.81 5.99 1.54
N GLN A 121 -16.87 7.17 0.92
CA GLN A 121 -17.93 8.15 1.15
C GLN A 121 -19.30 7.63 0.67
N GLN A 122 -19.41 7.09 -0.54
CA GLN A 122 -20.68 6.54 -1.07
C GLN A 122 -21.24 5.37 -0.25
N LEU A 123 -20.37 4.59 0.40
CA LEU A 123 -20.79 3.52 1.30
C LEU A 123 -21.12 4.06 2.70
N GLY A 124 -20.32 4.98 3.23
CA GLY A 124 -20.54 5.63 4.52
C GLY A 124 -21.84 6.46 4.57
N GLU A 125 -22.23 7.10 3.45
CA GLU A 125 -23.52 7.81 3.32
C GLU A 125 -24.76 6.92 3.55
N LYS A 126 -24.61 5.58 3.51
CA LYS A 126 -25.69 4.62 3.81
C LYS A 126 -25.79 4.28 5.31
N GLY A 127 -24.80 4.63 6.11
CA GLY A 127 -24.71 4.21 7.52
C GLY A 127 -24.31 2.73 7.70
N GLU A 128 -23.71 2.12 6.68
CA GLU A 128 -23.39 0.69 6.58
C GLU A 128 -21.89 0.40 6.78
N GLU A 129 -21.58 -0.78 7.32
CA GLU A 129 -20.21 -1.30 7.38
C GLU A 129 -19.64 -1.43 5.96
N CYS A 130 -18.44 -0.88 5.73
CA CYS A 130 -17.93 -0.64 4.38
C CYS A 130 -16.49 -1.07 4.15
N MET A 131 -15.77 -1.51 5.19
CA MET A 131 -14.37 -1.89 5.04
C MET A 131 -14.19 -3.14 4.18
N LEU A 132 -15.09 -4.14 4.28
CA LEU A 132 -15.01 -5.33 3.43
C LEU A 132 -15.23 -5.01 1.93
N PRO A 133 -16.28 -4.26 1.53
CA PRO A 133 -16.40 -3.75 0.16
C PRO A 133 -15.22 -2.89 -0.31
N LEU A 134 -14.66 -2.03 0.56
CA LEU A 134 -13.49 -1.20 0.22
C LEU A 134 -12.24 -2.02 -0.04
N ILE A 135 -12.03 -3.12 0.70
CA ILE A 135 -10.92 -4.05 0.46
C ILE A 135 -11.08 -4.75 -0.90
N GLN A 136 -12.30 -5.16 -1.26
CA GLN A 136 -12.59 -5.77 -2.56
C GLN A 136 -12.37 -4.78 -3.72
N GLU A 137 -12.93 -3.58 -3.62
CA GLU A 137 -12.72 -2.48 -4.58
C GLU A 137 -11.22 -2.18 -4.76
N ALA A 138 -10.45 -2.13 -3.66
CA ALA A 138 -9.01 -1.89 -3.70
C ALA A 138 -8.23 -3.05 -4.35
N GLN A 139 -8.66 -4.31 -4.17
CA GLN A 139 -8.07 -5.46 -4.84
C GLN A 139 -8.33 -5.41 -6.36
N GLU A 140 -9.56 -5.14 -6.79
CA GLU A 140 -9.90 -5.01 -8.21
C GLU A 140 -9.16 -3.85 -8.89
N LEU A 141 -9.07 -2.70 -8.20
CA LEU A 141 -8.34 -1.53 -8.66
C LEU A 141 -6.85 -1.79 -8.85
N ILE A 142 -6.21 -2.41 -7.86
CA ILE A 142 -4.79 -2.75 -7.91
C ILE A 142 -4.52 -3.79 -9.00
N GLN A 143 -5.41 -4.79 -9.16
CA GLN A 143 -5.28 -5.78 -10.23
C GLN A 143 -5.34 -5.11 -11.61
N SER A 144 -6.33 -4.23 -11.86
CA SER A 144 -6.43 -3.48 -13.11
C SER A 144 -5.17 -2.65 -13.39
N TRP A 145 -4.64 -1.96 -12.38
CA TRP A 145 -3.43 -1.14 -12.50
C TRP A 145 -2.17 -1.99 -12.83
N VAL A 146 -2.06 -3.18 -12.24
CA VAL A 146 -0.99 -4.14 -12.54
C VAL A 146 -1.10 -4.65 -13.97
N ASP A 147 -2.32 -4.97 -14.42
CA ASP A 147 -2.57 -5.46 -15.78
C ASP A 147 -2.27 -4.37 -16.83
N ASP A 148 -2.67 -3.12 -16.58
CA ASP A 148 -2.35 -1.97 -17.44
C ASP A 148 -0.84 -1.76 -17.58
N ILE A 149 -0.07 -1.92 -16.50
CA ILE A 149 1.39 -1.82 -16.52
C ILE A 149 2.05 -3.03 -17.18
N ALA A 150 1.50 -4.23 -17.01
CA ALA A 150 1.98 -5.41 -17.73
C ALA A 150 1.79 -5.23 -19.25
N VAL A 151 0.64 -4.72 -19.69
CA VAL A 151 0.36 -4.39 -21.10
C VAL A 151 1.29 -3.27 -21.60
N ALA A 152 1.45 -2.18 -20.85
CA ALA A 152 2.33 -1.08 -21.23
C ALA A 152 3.80 -1.51 -21.32
N GLY A 153 4.26 -2.38 -20.42
CA GLY A 153 5.60 -2.97 -20.45
C GLY A 153 5.81 -3.86 -21.68
N LEU A 154 4.84 -4.73 -21.99
CA LEU A 154 4.87 -5.56 -23.20
C LEU A 154 4.88 -4.74 -24.49
N MET A 155 4.16 -3.62 -24.53
CA MET A 155 4.22 -2.69 -25.67
C MET A 155 5.57 -1.99 -25.77
N ALA A 156 6.13 -1.51 -24.66
CA ALA A 156 7.44 -0.85 -24.65
C ALA A 156 8.59 -1.78 -25.05
N ASP A 157 8.58 -3.04 -24.62
CA ASP A 157 9.56 -4.05 -25.07
C ASP A 157 9.27 -4.57 -26.49
N GLY A 158 8.00 -4.54 -26.93
CA GLY A 158 7.61 -4.77 -28.32
C GLY A 158 8.21 -3.73 -29.27
N ASP A 159 8.06 -2.44 -28.97
CA ASP A 159 8.71 -1.34 -29.70
C ASP A 159 10.23 -1.46 -29.66
N ARG A 160 10.79 -1.96 -28.56
CA ARG A 160 12.24 -2.21 -28.42
C ARG A 160 12.72 -3.34 -29.32
N LEU A 161 11.97 -4.45 -29.40
CA LEU A 161 12.25 -5.57 -30.31
C LEU A 161 12.07 -5.17 -31.78
N VAL A 162 11.05 -4.37 -32.11
CA VAL A 162 10.84 -3.82 -33.46
C VAL A 162 11.93 -2.83 -33.83
N ALA A 163 12.37 -1.95 -32.91
CA ALA A 163 13.49 -1.04 -33.14
C ALA A 163 14.82 -1.77 -33.30
N MET A 164 15.07 -2.85 -32.54
CA MET A 164 16.24 -3.70 -32.73
C MET A 164 16.18 -4.45 -34.07
N ALA A 165 15.02 -5.01 -34.45
CA ALA A 165 14.84 -5.68 -35.74
C ALA A 165 14.98 -4.72 -36.93
N ALA A 166 14.48 -3.48 -36.82
CA ALA A 166 14.66 -2.42 -37.81
C ALA A 166 16.08 -1.83 -37.84
N SER A 167 16.93 -2.19 -36.87
CA SER A 167 18.36 -1.83 -36.81
C SER A 167 19.29 -2.96 -37.26
N ILE A 168 18.74 -4.10 -37.73
CA ILE A 168 19.52 -5.14 -38.40
C ILE A 168 19.68 -4.70 -39.88
N PRO A 169 20.89 -4.35 -40.35
CA PRO A 169 21.14 -4.20 -41.77
C PRO A 169 20.95 -5.57 -42.44
N GLY A 170 20.32 -5.59 -43.60
CA GLY A 170 20.30 -6.78 -44.45
C GLY A 170 21.65 -6.98 -45.13
N ASP A 171 22.67 -7.34 -44.35
CA ASP A 171 23.95 -7.84 -44.88
C ASP A 171 23.84 -9.36 -45.05
N GLU A 172 23.63 -9.76 -46.31
CA GLU A 172 23.94 -11.12 -46.78
C GLU A 172 25.47 -11.21 -46.96
N ASP A 173 26.09 -12.29 -46.48
CA ASP A 173 27.54 -12.61 -46.54
C ASP A 173 28.48 -11.62 -45.77
N GLU A 174 29.35 -12.03 -44.85
CA GLU A 174 30.31 -13.13 -44.92
C GLU A 174 30.85 -13.51 -43.50
N VAL A 175 31.57 -14.63 -43.39
CA VAL A 175 32.02 -15.20 -42.10
C VAL A 175 33.48 -14.83 -41.79
N GLU A 176 33.74 -14.06 -40.72
CA GLU A 176 35.08 -13.94 -40.12
C GLU A 176 35.09 -14.22 -38.61
N ASP A 177 35.97 -15.15 -38.21
CA ASP A 177 36.30 -15.47 -36.81
C ASP A 177 36.98 -14.27 -36.12
N SER A 178 36.54 -13.92 -34.90
CA SER A 178 37.39 -13.17 -33.97
C SER A 178 37.04 -13.41 -32.48
N PRO A 179 38.03 -13.36 -31.58
CA PRO A 179 37.98 -14.14 -30.34
C PRO A 179 37.42 -13.40 -29.12
N MET A 180 36.86 -14.17 -28.19
CA MET A 180 36.40 -13.72 -26.86
C MET A 180 37.51 -13.06 -26.02
N PRO A 181 37.25 -11.89 -25.40
CA PRO A 181 38.00 -11.43 -24.23
C PRO A 181 37.46 -12.05 -22.92
N ALA A 182 38.38 -12.49 -22.05
CA ALA A 182 38.10 -13.14 -20.78
C ALA A 182 37.75 -12.13 -19.64
N PRO A 183 37.25 -12.58 -18.45
CA PRO A 183 36.52 -11.72 -17.53
C PRO A 183 37.40 -10.91 -16.57
N LEU A 184 36.96 -9.68 -16.25
CA LEU A 184 37.59 -8.82 -15.25
C LEU A 184 37.15 -9.17 -13.81
N TRP A 185 37.93 -10.02 -13.14
CA TRP A 185 37.88 -10.23 -11.68
C TRP A 185 39.20 -9.83 -11.01
N GLN A 186 39.15 -8.80 -10.14
CA GLN A 186 40.14 -8.29 -9.13
C GLN A 186 40.02 -6.75 -9.09
N GLY A 187 40.04 -5.99 -7.98
CA GLY A 187 40.09 -6.19 -6.52
C GLY A 187 39.79 -4.81 -5.87
N ARG A 188 39.88 -4.52 -4.56
CA ARG A 188 40.30 -5.21 -3.31
C ARG A 188 39.53 -4.58 -2.11
N ARG A 189 39.83 -4.98 -0.86
CA ARG A 189 39.21 -4.46 0.39
C ARG A 189 40.03 -3.35 1.07
N ALA A 190 39.34 -2.43 1.76
CA ALA A 190 39.65 -1.80 3.07
C ALA A 190 38.84 -0.48 3.21
N GLY A 191 38.36 -0.02 4.36
CA GLY A 191 38.49 -0.53 5.74
C GLY A 191 38.51 0.64 6.73
N GLY A 192 37.38 0.99 7.32
CA GLY A 192 37.27 2.05 8.33
C GLY A 192 35.99 1.93 9.16
N PRO A 193 36.00 2.21 10.47
CA PRO A 193 34.83 2.08 11.32
C PRO A 193 33.84 3.23 11.07
N VAL A 194 32.63 2.90 10.62
CA VAL A 194 31.55 3.89 10.47
C VAL A 194 30.98 4.22 11.85
N THR A 195 31.48 5.29 12.46
CA THR A 195 30.85 5.87 13.66
C THR A 195 29.49 6.44 13.32
N LEU A 196 28.43 5.70 13.65
CA LEU A 196 27.04 6.17 13.61
C LEU A 196 26.86 7.31 14.63
N GLY A 197 27.01 8.55 14.16
CA GLY A 197 26.69 9.73 14.96
C GLY A 197 25.20 9.76 15.30
N ARG A 198 24.88 10.02 16.58
CA ARG A 198 23.50 10.15 17.07
C ARG A 198 22.81 11.37 16.44
N ARG A 199 22.24 11.20 15.25
CA ARG A 199 21.24 12.12 14.71
C ARG A 199 19.88 11.66 15.20
N ALA A 200 19.16 12.57 15.88
CA ALA A 200 17.76 12.36 16.18
C ALA A 200 16.99 12.26 14.86
N MET A 201 16.51 11.05 14.52
CA MET A 201 15.65 10.85 13.37
C MET A 201 14.24 11.29 13.73
N PHE A 202 13.98 12.59 13.58
CA PHE A 202 12.62 13.05 13.29
C PHE A 202 12.27 12.48 11.92
N SER A 203 11.48 11.42 11.90
CA SER A 203 11.01 10.76 10.68
C SER A 203 10.12 11.71 9.88
N HIS A 204 10.73 12.52 9.01
CA HIS A 204 10.06 13.39 8.02
C HIS A 204 9.48 12.57 6.85
N HIS A 205 8.90 11.42 7.17
CA HIS A 205 8.41 10.42 6.23
C HIS A 205 6.88 10.29 6.29
N ILE A 206 6.20 11.43 6.26
CA ILE A 206 4.88 11.54 5.61
C ILE A 206 5.18 11.76 4.12
N ILE A 207 5.59 10.67 3.46
CA ILE A 207 6.19 10.69 2.10
C ILE A 207 5.11 10.93 1.04
N ALA A 208 4.03 10.15 1.07
CA ALA A 208 2.97 10.24 0.07
C ALA A 208 2.12 11.52 0.27
N PRO A 209 1.85 12.30 -0.80
CA PRO A 209 0.92 13.43 -0.77
C PRO A 209 -0.49 13.01 -0.30
N SER A 210 -0.98 11.87 -0.80
CA SER A 210 -2.22 11.21 -0.40
C SER A 210 -2.33 11.04 1.12
N LYS A 211 -1.35 10.40 1.76
CA LYS A 211 -1.30 10.25 3.23
C LYS A 211 -1.27 11.59 3.96
N ARG A 212 -0.61 12.61 3.41
CA ARG A 212 -0.62 13.97 4.00
C ARG A 212 -1.97 14.66 3.87
N GLN A 213 -2.70 14.42 2.79
CA GLN A 213 -4.04 14.94 2.59
C GLN A 213 -5.05 14.25 3.51
N ALA A 214 -5.05 12.91 3.56
CA ALA A 214 -5.82 12.11 4.51
C ALA A 214 -5.64 12.57 5.97
N ILE A 215 -4.39 12.78 6.42
CA ILE A 215 -4.09 13.30 7.78
C ILE A 215 -4.65 14.73 7.99
N LYS A 216 -4.64 15.59 6.96
CA LYS A 216 -5.19 16.95 7.07
C LYS A 216 -6.72 16.97 7.11
N GLU A 217 -7.37 16.10 6.35
CA GLU A 217 -8.83 15.97 6.31
C GLU A 217 -9.34 15.40 7.63
N TRP A 218 -8.66 14.37 8.16
CA TRP A 218 -8.88 13.88 9.52
C TRP A 218 -8.67 14.97 10.58
N ALA A 219 -7.54 15.68 10.57
CA ALA A 219 -7.27 16.75 11.54
C ALA A 219 -8.14 18.02 11.36
N ALA A 220 -9.01 18.06 10.36
CA ALA A 220 -10.01 19.11 10.14
C ALA A 220 -11.44 18.68 10.50
N THR A 221 -11.63 17.45 11.02
CA THR A 221 -12.92 16.91 11.48
C THR A 221 -13.03 16.76 13.00
N GLU A 222 -12.01 17.19 13.76
CA GLU A 222 -12.05 17.48 15.21
C GLU A 222 -12.44 18.96 15.49
#